data_AF-X5X541-F1
#
_entry.id   AF-X5X541-F1
#
_cell.length_a   1.000
_cell.length_b   1.000
_cell.length_c   1.000
_cell.angle_alpha   90.00
_cell.angle_beta   90.00
_cell.angle_gamma   90.00
#
_symmetry.space_group_name_H-M   'P 1'
#
loop_
_entity.id
_entity.type
_entity.pdbx_description
1 polymer ?
#
loop_
_entity_poly.entity_id
_entity_poly.type
_entity_poly.pdbx_seq_one_letter_code
_entity_poly.pdbx_strand_id
1 'polypeptide(L)'
;MTAKPHDHFDPKPVLDLIASIEADLQRLKGLVEQQVEKFDPANPHNKAPDGKLTEEGVECCYRLFDEGKSRYSVAQQMKISFAAATHRFNSWRKAGGPKRQRALLG
;
A
#
# COMPACT_ATOMS: atom_id res chain seq x y z
N MET A 1 0.39 66.22 -7.05
CA MET A 1 0.93 64.91 -6.61
C MET A 1 -0.14 63.87 -6.94
N THR A 2 0.01 63.13 -8.03
CA THR A 2 -0.97 62.12 -8.47
C THR A 2 -0.54 60.76 -7.94
N ALA A 3 -1.35 60.18 -7.04
CA ALA A 3 -1.12 58.85 -6.47
C ALA A 3 -1.34 57.77 -7.54
N LYS A 4 -0.39 56.83 -7.66
CA LYS A 4 -0.53 55.64 -8.53
C LYS A 4 -1.65 54.75 -7.98
N PRO A 5 -2.49 54.15 -8.85
CA PRO A 5 -3.44 53.15 -8.40
C PRO A 5 -2.65 51.91 -7.94
N HIS A 6 -2.89 51.49 -6.71
CA HIS A 6 -2.42 50.19 -6.23
C HIS A 6 -3.26 49.12 -6.94
N ASP A 7 -2.61 48.26 -7.73
CA ASP A 7 -3.25 47.05 -8.26
C ASP A 7 -3.74 46.21 -7.08
N HIS A 8 -5.05 46.21 -6.86
CA HIS A 8 -5.69 45.40 -5.85
C HIS A 8 -5.61 43.94 -6.28
N PHE A 9 -4.83 43.15 -5.55
CA PHE A 9 -4.81 41.70 -5.70
C PHE A 9 -6.16 41.13 -5.29
N ASP A 10 -6.89 40.53 -6.23
CA ASP A 10 -8.09 39.74 -5.94
C ASP A 10 -7.67 38.29 -5.66
N PRO A 11 -7.79 37.80 -4.41
CA PRO A 11 -7.41 36.44 -4.07
C PRO A 11 -8.42 35.39 -4.58
N LYS A 12 -9.64 35.80 -4.94
CA LYS A 12 -10.74 34.88 -5.23
C LYS A 12 -10.42 33.87 -6.34
N PRO A 13 -9.86 34.25 -7.50
CA PRO A 13 -9.55 33.29 -8.57
C PRO A 13 -8.50 32.26 -8.15
N VAL A 14 -7.55 32.65 -7.29
CA VAL A 14 -6.51 31.75 -6.78
C VAL A 14 -7.09 30.75 -5.79
N LEU A 15 -7.99 31.21 -4.90
CA LEU A 15 -8.68 30.34 -3.95
C LEU A 15 -9.60 29.34 -4.66
N ASP A 16 -10.32 29.78 -5.68
CA ASP A 16 -11.17 28.91 -6.51
C ASP A 16 -10.32 27.84 -7.24
N LEU A 17 -9.13 28.23 -7.73
CA LEU A 17 -8.18 27.29 -8.33
C LEU A 17 -7.67 26.26 -7.30
N ILE A 18 -7.28 26.70 -6.10
CA ILE A 18 -6.84 25.79 -5.02
C ILE A 18 -7.94 24.78 -4.69
N ALA A 19 -9.18 25.24 -4.51
CA ALA A 19 -10.31 24.37 -4.20
C ALA A 19 -10.55 23.33 -5.31
N SER A 20 -10.39 23.72 -6.58
CA SER A 20 -10.50 22.78 -7.70
C SER A 20 -9.39 21.72 -7.68
N ILE A 21 -8.14 22.10 -7.42
CA ILE A 21 -7.01 21.17 -7.31
C ILE A 21 -7.20 20.19 -6.15
N GLU A 22 -7.64 20.65 -4.98
CA GLU A 22 -7.91 19.80 -3.83
C GLU A 22 -9.00 18.75 -4.15
N ALA A 23 -10.07 19.17 -4.84
CA ALA A 23 -11.12 18.26 -5.27
C ALA A 23 -10.61 17.21 -6.28
N ASP A 24 -9.72 17.61 -7.19
CA ASP A 24 -9.12 16.71 -8.18
C ASP A 24 -8.19 15.68 -7.52
N LEU A 25 -7.35 16.12 -6.59
CA LEU A 25 -6.47 15.25 -5.80
C LEU A 25 -7.28 14.24 -4.97
N GLN A 26 -8.40 14.67 -4.38
CA GLN A 26 -9.28 13.78 -3.64
C GLN A 26 -9.91 12.70 -4.55
N ARG A 27 -10.28 13.06 -5.79
CA ARG A 27 -10.78 12.08 -6.78
C ARG A 27 -9.69 11.11 -7.20
N LEU A 28 -8.48 11.61 -7.49
CA LEU A 28 -7.34 10.76 -7.85
C LEU A 28 -6.99 9.78 -6.73
N LYS A 29 -6.97 10.25 -5.48
CA LYS A 29 -6.75 9.41 -4.31
C LYS A 29 -7.75 8.25 -4.24
N GLY A 30 -9.04 8.51 -4.44
CA GLY A 30 -10.05 7.45 -4.46
C GLY A 30 -9.83 6.40 -5.55
N LEU A 31 -9.38 6.82 -6.75
CA LEU A 31 -9.07 5.89 -7.84
C LEU A 31 -7.83 5.03 -7.58
N VAL A 32 -6.85 5.56 -6.84
CA VAL A 32 -5.62 4.84 -6.49
C VAL A 32 -5.85 3.92 -5.28
N GLU A 33 -6.52 4.38 -4.23
CA GLU A 33 -6.83 3.56 -3.05
C GLU A 33 -7.63 2.29 -3.41
N GLN A 34 -8.55 2.38 -4.38
CA GLN A 34 -9.28 1.22 -4.89
C GLN A 34 -8.39 0.18 -5.61
N GLN A 35 -7.24 0.59 -6.14
CA GLN A 35 -6.28 -0.30 -6.79
C GLN A 35 -5.26 -0.91 -5.81
N VAL A 36 -5.04 -0.29 -4.64
CA VAL A 36 -3.96 -0.66 -3.72
C VAL A 36 -4.23 -1.98 -2.95
N GLU A 37 -5.45 -2.52 -2.91
CA GLU A 37 -5.68 -3.77 -2.18
C GLU A 37 -6.63 -4.76 -2.86
N LYS A 38 -6.03 -5.66 -3.65
CA LYS A 38 -6.33 -7.09 -3.58
C LYS A 38 -5.03 -7.89 -3.76
N PHE A 39 -4.29 -8.08 -2.67
CA PHE A 39 -3.30 -9.16 -2.66
C PHE A 39 -4.10 -10.47 -2.58
N ASP A 40 -3.94 -11.32 -3.59
CA ASP A 40 -4.53 -12.65 -3.60
C ASP A 40 -3.46 -13.66 -3.13
N PRO A 41 -3.61 -14.28 -1.95
CA PRO A 41 -2.71 -15.33 -1.47
C PRO A 41 -2.54 -16.50 -2.44
N ALA A 42 -3.56 -16.76 -3.27
CA ALA A 42 -3.54 -17.81 -4.27
C ALA A 42 -2.96 -17.36 -5.63
N ASN A 43 -2.53 -16.10 -5.76
CA ASN A 43 -1.95 -15.57 -7.00
C ASN A 43 -0.69 -16.38 -7.39
N PRO A 44 -0.63 -16.95 -8.61
CA PRO A 44 0.57 -17.63 -9.10
C PRO A 44 1.84 -16.76 -9.07
N HIS A 45 1.72 -15.44 -9.22
CA HIS A 45 2.86 -14.50 -9.18
C HIS A 45 3.54 -14.38 -7.81
N ASN A 46 2.89 -14.88 -6.75
CA ASN A 46 3.53 -14.99 -5.43
C ASN A 46 4.70 -16.00 -5.45
N LYS A 47 4.84 -16.83 -6.49
CA LYS A 47 5.86 -17.86 -6.61
C LYS A 47 6.62 -17.74 -7.92
N ALA A 48 7.94 -17.80 -7.84
CA ALA A 48 8.79 -17.96 -8.99
C ALA A 48 8.64 -19.38 -9.59
N PRO A 49 9.08 -19.62 -10.84
CA PRO A 49 9.01 -20.95 -11.46
C PRO A 49 9.71 -22.06 -10.67
N ASP A 50 10.66 -21.72 -9.81
CA ASP A 50 11.37 -22.65 -8.92
C ASP A 50 10.59 -22.97 -7.61
N GLY A 51 9.39 -22.42 -7.46
CA GLY A 51 8.51 -22.62 -6.31
C GLY A 51 8.84 -21.75 -5.10
N LYS A 52 9.88 -20.90 -5.16
CA LYS A 52 10.20 -19.94 -4.08
C LYS A 52 9.25 -18.75 -4.13
N LEU A 53 9.00 -18.15 -2.98
CA LEU A 53 8.21 -16.92 -2.92
C LEU A 53 8.97 -15.77 -3.57
N THR A 54 8.29 -15.02 -4.43
CA THR A 54 8.73 -13.70 -4.91
C THR A 54 8.66 -12.68 -3.76
N GLU A 55 9.18 -11.47 -3.99
CA GLU A 55 9.06 -10.39 -3.01
C GLU A 55 7.58 -10.09 -2.70
N GLU A 56 6.74 -10.08 -3.72
CA GLU A 56 5.28 -9.98 -3.58
C GLU A 56 4.69 -11.11 -2.74
N GLY A 57 5.11 -12.36 -2.99
CA GLY A 57 4.65 -13.51 -2.20
C GLY A 57 5.09 -13.45 -0.74
N VAL A 58 6.28 -12.89 -0.45
CA VAL A 58 6.75 -12.66 0.92
C VAL A 58 5.91 -11.57 1.60
N GLU A 59 5.67 -10.46 0.91
CA GLU A 59 4.85 -9.36 1.41
C GLU A 59 3.39 -9.80 1.63
N CYS A 60 2.85 -10.67 0.77
CA CYS A 60 1.54 -11.29 0.94
C CYS A 60 1.47 -12.13 2.23
N CYS A 61 2.49 -12.97 2.51
CA CYS A 61 2.59 -13.67 3.79
C CYS A 61 2.58 -12.69 4.98
N TYR A 62 3.30 -11.58 4.86
CA TYR A 62 3.43 -10.60 5.93
C TYR A 62 2.12 -9.84 6.18
N ARG A 63 1.37 -9.49 5.14
CA ARG A 63 0.04 -8.87 5.29
C ARG A 63 -0.95 -9.82 5.98
N LEU A 64 -0.94 -11.10 5.64
CA LEU A 64 -1.73 -12.10 6.37
C LEU A 64 -1.33 -12.19 7.86
N PHE A 65 -0.04 -12.04 8.19
CA PHE A 65 0.38 -11.98 9.59
C PHE A 65 -0.02 -10.67 10.28
N ASP A 66 -0.02 -9.54 9.58
CA ASP A 66 -0.54 -8.27 10.11
C ASP A 66 -2.03 -8.37 10.46
N GLU A 67 -2.81 -9.13 9.69
CA GLU A 67 -4.21 -9.46 9.98
C GLU A 67 -4.37 -10.44 11.16
N GLY A 68 -3.28 -10.91 11.75
CA GLY A 68 -3.29 -11.87 12.85
C GLY A 68 -3.52 -13.32 12.43
N LYS A 69 -3.37 -13.66 11.15
CA LYS A 69 -3.50 -15.06 10.70
C LYS A 69 -2.39 -15.92 11.28
N SER A 70 -2.73 -17.17 11.63
CA SER A 70 -1.74 -18.13 12.14
C SER A 70 -0.81 -18.62 11.03
N ARG A 71 0.37 -19.13 11.41
CA ARG A 71 1.29 -19.83 10.50
C ARG A 71 0.60 -20.92 9.67
N TYR A 72 -0.36 -21.63 10.28
CA TYR A 72 -1.14 -22.66 9.61
C TYR A 72 -2.07 -22.06 8.54
N SER A 73 -2.80 -21.00 8.89
CA SER A 73 -3.69 -20.29 7.96
C SER A 73 -2.90 -19.73 6.77
N VAL A 74 -1.73 -19.13 7.02
CA VAL A 74 -0.87 -18.61 5.95
C VAL A 74 -0.35 -19.72 5.05
N ALA A 75 0.07 -20.87 5.61
CA ALA A 75 0.51 -22.02 4.84
C ALA A 75 -0.59 -22.52 3.88
N GLN A 76 -1.83 -22.61 4.36
CA GLN A 76 -2.99 -23.02 3.55
C GLN A 76 -3.31 -22.01 2.44
N GLN A 77 -3.41 -20.72 2.79
CA GLN A 77 -3.81 -19.68 1.83
C GLN A 77 -2.74 -19.43 0.76
N MET A 78 -1.45 -19.44 1.14
CA MET A 78 -0.32 -19.27 0.20
C MET A 78 0.05 -20.57 -0.53
N LYS A 79 -0.57 -21.71 -0.17
CA LYS A 79 -0.22 -23.05 -0.66
C LYS A 79 1.29 -23.34 -0.51
N ILE A 80 1.85 -23.04 0.65
CA ILE A 80 3.27 -23.31 1.00
C ILE A 80 3.35 -24.29 2.17
N SER A 81 4.53 -24.87 2.40
CA SER A 81 4.73 -25.73 3.55
C SER A 81 4.60 -24.95 4.87
N PHE A 82 4.19 -25.64 5.94
CA PHE A 82 4.14 -25.05 7.28
C PHE A 82 5.51 -24.56 7.76
N ALA A 83 6.59 -25.27 7.38
CA ALA A 83 7.96 -24.85 7.65
C ALA A 83 8.27 -23.52 6.96
N ALA A 84 7.91 -23.36 5.68
CA ALA A 84 8.08 -22.10 4.96
C ALA A 84 7.30 -20.95 5.61
N ALA A 85 6.04 -21.18 5.99
CA ALA A 85 5.24 -20.20 6.72
C ALA A 85 5.86 -19.83 8.08
N THR A 86 6.46 -20.79 8.78
CA THR A 86 7.16 -20.55 10.04
C THR A 86 8.41 -19.70 9.84
N HIS A 87 9.21 -19.98 8.81
CA HIS A 87 10.35 -19.14 8.45
C HIS A 87 9.90 -17.70 8.14
N ARG A 88 8.82 -17.53 7.37
CA ARG A 88 8.27 -16.20 7.05
C ARG A 88 7.76 -15.48 8.30
N PHE A 89 7.07 -16.17 9.19
CA PHE A 89 6.62 -15.58 10.45
C PHE A 89 7.78 -15.05 11.29
N ASN A 90 8.88 -15.81 11.38
CA ASN A 90 10.06 -15.36 12.11
C ASN A 90 10.72 -14.15 11.45
N SER A 91 10.82 -14.12 10.13
CA SER A 91 11.32 -12.95 9.39
C SER A 91 10.41 -11.72 9.54
N TRP A 92 9.09 -11.92 9.52
CA TRP A 92 8.10 -10.87 9.79
C TRP A 92 8.27 -10.27 11.19
N ARG A 93 8.46 -11.10 12.23
CA ARG A 93 8.74 -10.61 13.59
C ARG A 93 10.03 -9.78 13.65
N LYS A 94 11.09 -10.21 12.95
CA LYS A 94 12.37 -9.47 12.87
C LYS A 94 12.21 -8.14 12.13
N ALA A 95 11.32 -8.06 11.16
CA ALA A 95 11.02 -6.84 10.42
C ALA A 95 10.17 -5.81 11.20
N GLY A 96 9.76 -6.12 12.43
CA GLY A 96 8.93 -5.24 13.27
C GLY A 96 7.51 -5.78 13.53
N GLY A 97 7.18 -6.95 13.00
CA GLY A 97 5.89 -7.61 13.23
C GLY A 97 4.72 -6.70 12.85
N PRO A 98 3.71 -6.53 13.73
CA PRO A 98 2.56 -5.66 13.45
C PRO A 98 2.91 -4.19 13.19
N LYS A 99 4.12 -3.75 13.58
CA LYS A 99 4.61 -2.38 13.38
C LYS A 99 5.63 -2.26 12.25
N ARG A 100 5.82 -3.32 11.44
CA ARG A 100 6.76 -3.27 10.32
C ARG A 100 6.32 -2.23 9.29
N GLN A 101 7.27 -1.70 8.53
CA GLN A 101 6.97 -0.91 7.34
C GLN A 101 6.52 -1.85 6.22
N ARG A 102 5.34 -1.62 5.66
CA ARG A 102 4.79 -2.41 4.55
C ARG A 102 5.46 -2.02 3.24
N ALA A 103 5.78 -3.00 2.41
CA ALA A 103 6.22 -2.72 1.05
C ALA A 103 5.01 -2.32 0.20
N LEU A 104 5.24 -1.38 -0.72
CA LEU A 104 4.30 -1.15 -1.82
C LEU A 104 4.31 -2.40 -2.70
N LEU A 105 3.13 -3.01 -2.86
CA LEU A 105 2.90 -4.05 -3.87
C LEU A 105 2.46 -3.32 -5.14
N GLY A 106 3.16 -3.55 -6.25
CA GLY A 106 2.89 -2.86 -7.52
C GLY A 106 3.91 -3.22 -8.59
#